data_AF-A0A9P9CM07-F1
#
_entry.id   AF-A0A9P9CM07-F1
#
_cell.length_a   1.000
_cell.length_b   1.000
_cell.length_c   1.000
_cell.angle_alpha   90.00
_cell.angle_beta   90.00
_cell.angle_gamma   90.00
#
_symmetry.space_group_name_H-M   'P 1'
#
loop_
_entity.id
_entity.type
_entity.pdbx_description
1 polymer ?
#
loop_
_entity_poly.entity_id
_entity_poly.type
_entity_poly.pdbx_seq_one_letter_code
_entity_poly.pdbx_strand_id
1 'polypeptide(L)'
;MVAVPPPVPGAVVVEDNGSAVSYSPAENWTLYNDDELYTGHSYHLTYVGDAMVEFTFTGSYVWFGADRNTDHGIFIVQLDDETESQYSGASTALEKQQILLERTVVPGQHVLRIKNGEDKKALGVDYFAYLPLKCDVIARREPL
;
A
#
# COMPACT_ATOMS: atom_id res chain seq x y z
N MET A 1 15.75 -8.23 -9.33
CA MET A 1 15.04 -9.34 -8.64
C MET A 1 13.56 -9.04 -8.76
N VAL A 2 12.74 -10.04 -9.06
CA VAL A 2 11.33 -9.84 -9.42
C VAL A 2 10.57 -9.39 -8.19
N ALA A 3 9.81 -8.28 -8.32
CA ALA A 3 8.74 -7.87 -7.43
C ALA A 3 8.09 -9.06 -6.75
N VAL A 4 7.78 -9.00 -5.44
CA VAL A 4 6.70 -9.83 -4.92
C VAL A 4 5.42 -9.17 -5.44
N PRO A 5 4.84 -9.62 -6.57
CA PRO A 5 3.62 -9.01 -7.06
C PRO A 5 2.53 -9.32 -6.02
N PRO A 6 1.37 -8.63 -6.04
CA PRO A 6 0.23 -9.12 -5.29
C PRO A 6 0.05 -10.62 -5.59
N PRO A 7 -0.12 -11.46 -4.55
CA PRO A 7 0.11 -12.89 -4.65
C PRO A 7 -0.92 -13.63 -5.52
N VAL A 8 -1.86 -12.92 -6.16
CA VAL A 8 -3.03 -13.49 -6.81
C VAL A 8 -3.31 -12.91 -8.20
N PRO A 9 -3.64 -13.76 -9.19
CA PRO A 9 -4.14 -13.32 -10.49
C PRO A 9 -5.37 -12.41 -10.38
N GLY A 10 -5.38 -11.34 -11.18
CA GLY A 10 -6.50 -10.39 -11.25
C GLY A 10 -6.40 -9.22 -10.27
N ALA A 11 -5.37 -9.16 -9.42
CA ALA A 11 -5.07 -7.97 -8.66
C ALA A 11 -4.55 -6.85 -9.57
N VAL A 12 -4.95 -5.61 -9.25
CA VAL A 12 -4.41 -4.39 -9.85
C VAL A 12 -3.34 -3.85 -8.92
N VAL A 13 -2.14 -3.59 -9.45
CA VAL A 13 -1.04 -2.94 -8.74
C VAL A 13 -1.10 -1.44 -8.98
N VAL A 14 -0.87 -0.66 -7.93
CA VAL A 14 -0.75 0.80 -7.96
C VAL A 14 0.57 1.13 -7.27
N GLU A 15 1.54 1.62 -8.04
CA GLU A 15 2.83 2.07 -7.52
C GLU A 15 2.66 3.26 -6.56
N ASP A 16 3.62 3.46 -5.66
CA ASP A 16 3.70 4.57 -4.71
C ASP A 16 3.46 5.95 -5.34
N ASN A 17 3.94 6.18 -6.56
CA ASN A 17 3.75 7.43 -7.31
C ASN A 17 2.45 7.48 -8.13
N GLY A 18 1.58 6.48 -8.01
CA GLY A 18 0.33 6.36 -8.75
C GLY A 18 -0.68 7.43 -8.34
N SER A 19 -1.54 7.85 -9.29
CA SER A 19 -2.51 8.94 -9.06
C SER A 19 -3.60 8.66 -8.02
N ALA A 20 -3.73 7.41 -7.57
CA ALA A 20 -4.65 7.00 -6.51
C ALA A 20 -4.01 7.06 -5.11
N VAL A 21 -2.73 7.43 -5.04
CA VAL A 21 -1.93 7.57 -3.83
C VAL A 21 -1.67 9.06 -3.58
N SER A 22 -1.82 9.49 -2.33
CA SER A 22 -1.51 10.86 -1.92
C SER A 22 -0.77 10.89 -0.58
N TYR A 23 0.11 11.87 -0.42
CA TYR A 23 1.00 12.01 0.72
C TYR A 23 0.77 13.33 1.43
N SER A 24 0.71 13.30 2.76
CA SER A 24 0.43 14.48 3.58
C SER A 24 1.22 14.48 4.90
N PRO A 25 1.84 15.59 5.30
CA PRO A 25 2.25 16.71 4.44
C PRO A 25 3.24 16.22 3.37
N ALA A 26 3.06 16.61 2.11
CA ALA A 26 3.86 16.08 1.00
C ALA A 26 5.37 16.35 1.17
N GLU A 27 5.72 17.48 1.77
CA GLU A 27 7.10 17.87 2.08
C GLU A 27 7.83 16.96 3.07
N ASN A 28 7.09 16.13 3.82
CA ASN A 28 7.65 15.18 4.77
C ASN A 28 7.98 13.82 4.14
N TRP A 29 7.73 13.66 2.84
CA TRP A 29 7.98 12.44 2.09
C TRP A 29 9.10 12.67 1.07
N THR A 30 10.08 11.76 1.07
CA THR A 30 11.17 11.77 0.09
C THR A 30 10.91 10.66 -0.93
N LEU A 31 10.87 11.02 -2.20
CA LEU A 31 10.84 10.08 -3.32
C LEU A 31 12.27 9.65 -3.67
N TYR A 32 12.50 8.34 -3.63
CA TYR A 32 13.69 7.68 -4.15
C TYR A 32 13.34 6.97 -5.46
N ASN A 33 14.28 6.96 -6.41
CA ASN A 33 14.15 6.17 -7.63
C ASN A 33 15.25 5.11 -7.61
N ASP A 34 14.86 3.84 -7.70
CA ASP A 34 15.79 2.71 -7.71
C ASP A 34 15.19 1.54 -8.49
N ASP A 35 15.77 1.27 -9.66
CA ASP A 35 15.30 0.23 -10.59
C ASP A 35 15.51 -1.21 -10.05
N GLU A 36 16.35 -1.41 -9.03
CA GLU A 36 16.71 -2.74 -8.52
C GLU A 36 15.94 -3.12 -7.25
N LEU A 37 15.54 -2.13 -6.46
CA LEU A 37 14.97 -2.33 -5.12
C LEU A 37 13.45 -2.36 -5.09
N TYR A 38 12.79 -1.53 -5.90
CA TYR A 38 11.39 -1.19 -5.74
C TYR A 38 10.56 -1.47 -7.00
N THR A 39 9.28 -1.79 -6.79
CA THR A 39 8.33 -1.93 -7.88
C THR A 39 8.06 -0.57 -8.51
N GLY A 40 7.80 -0.53 -9.83
CA GLY A 40 7.59 0.75 -10.52
C GLY A 40 8.81 1.69 -10.55
N HIS A 41 9.95 1.27 -9.98
CA HIS A 41 11.22 1.98 -9.87
C HIS A 41 11.20 3.21 -8.94
N SER A 42 10.17 3.33 -8.08
CA SER A 42 10.03 4.43 -7.12
C SER A 42 9.69 3.95 -5.72
N TYR A 43 10.02 4.78 -4.73
CA TYR A 43 9.74 4.52 -3.34
C TYR A 43 9.61 5.82 -2.55
N HIS A 44 8.54 5.94 -1.77
CA HIS A 44 8.34 7.08 -0.86
C HIS A 44 8.70 6.70 0.58
N LEU A 45 9.51 7.54 1.22
CA LEU A 45 9.99 7.33 2.58
C LEU A 45 9.73 8.57 3.44
N THR A 46 9.32 8.35 4.68
CA THR A 46 9.26 9.41 5.69
C THR A 46 9.88 8.94 7.00
N TYR A 47 10.56 9.84 7.69
CA TYR A 47 11.00 9.68 9.09
C TYR A 47 10.22 10.59 10.04
N VAL A 48 9.23 11.33 9.54
CA VAL A 48 8.47 12.31 10.32
C VAL A 48 7.26 11.62 10.91
N GLY A 49 7.11 11.69 12.23
CA GLY A 49 5.90 11.20 12.90
C GLY A 49 4.64 11.89 12.38
N ASP A 50 3.53 11.17 12.35
CA ASP A 50 2.24 11.64 11.85
C ASP A 50 2.14 11.93 10.34
N ALA A 51 3.24 11.83 9.58
CA ALA A 51 3.18 11.84 8.11
C ALA A 51 2.35 10.65 7.62
N MET A 52 1.46 10.90 6.66
CA MET A 52 0.41 9.96 6.23
C MET A 52 0.40 9.78 4.71
N VAL A 53 0.14 8.55 4.28
CA VAL A 53 -0.24 8.20 2.91
C VAL A 53 -1.69 7.74 2.88
N GLU A 54 -2.44 8.19 1.88
CA GLU A 54 -3.80 7.73 1.60
C GLU A 54 -3.84 7.03 0.23
N PHE A 55 -4.46 5.87 0.18
CA PHE A 55 -4.71 5.10 -1.04
C PHE A 55 -6.20 4.85 -1.22
N THR A 56 -6.76 5.29 -2.36
CA THR A 56 -8.18 5.09 -2.70
C THR A 56 -8.33 3.98 -3.73
N PHE A 57 -9.23 3.02 -3.48
CA PHE A 57 -9.49 1.92 -4.40
C PHE A 57 -10.97 1.51 -4.43
N THR A 58 -11.35 0.76 -5.45
CA THR A 58 -12.69 0.12 -5.54
C THR A 58 -12.51 -1.37 -5.75
N GLY A 59 -12.81 -2.16 -4.72
CA GLY A 59 -12.44 -3.56 -4.68
C GLY A 59 -13.04 -4.32 -3.52
N SER A 60 -12.53 -5.55 -3.32
CA SER A 60 -12.95 -6.44 -2.24
C SER A 60 -11.76 -6.98 -1.42
N TYR A 61 -10.55 -6.54 -1.75
CA TYR A 61 -9.32 -6.95 -1.06
C TYR A 61 -8.24 -5.90 -1.32
N VAL A 62 -7.36 -5.65 -0.34
CA VAL A 62 -6.24 -4.71 -0.46
C VAL A 62 -4.95 -5.28 0.13
N TRP A 63 -3.83 -4.92 -0.50
CA TRP A 63 -2.46 -5.13 -0.02
C TRP A 63 -1.71 -3.80 0.04
N PHE A 64 -0.80 -3.70 1.00
CA PHE A 64 0.24 -2.68 1.05
C PHE A 64 1.59 -3.37 1.15
N GLY A 65 2.47 -3.04 0.20
CA GLY A 65 3.81 -3.58 0.09
C GLY A 65 4.87 -2.50 0.24
N ALA A 66 5.93 -2.83 0.97
CA ALA A 66 7.13 -2.02 1.13
C ALA A 66 8.27 -2.90 1.66
N ASP A 67 9.45 -2.33 1.88
CA ASP A 67 10.52 -2.98 2.61
C ASP A 67 10.33 -2.92 4.13
N ARG A 68 11.06 -3.80 4.82
CA ARG A 68 11.32 -3.71 6.25
C ARG A 68 12.80 -3.47 6.44
N ASN A 69 13.16 -2.61 7.39
CA ASN A 69 14.56 -2.35 7.67
C ASN A 69 14.80 -1.98 9.14
N THR A 70 16.07 -1.94 9.53
CA THR A 70 16.54 -1.63 10.90
C THR A 70 16.19 -0.23 11.38
N ASP A 71 15.94 0.70 10.48
CA ASP A 71 15.57 2.08 10.74
C ASP A 71 14.05 2.32 10.69
N HIS A 72 13.25 1.30 10.34
CA HIS A 72 11.80 1.39 10.30
C HIS A 72 11.16 1.28 11.69
N GLY A 73 9.93 1.78 11.81
CA GLY A 73 9.20 1.86 13.08
C GLY A 73 7.79 1.29 13.04
N ILE A 74 6.99 1.69 14.03
CA ILE A 74 5.55 1.43 14.05
C ILE A 74 4.84 2.29 13.00
N PHE A 75 3.88 1.70 12.29
CA PHE A 75 2.94 2.41 11.45
C PHE A 75 1.50 2.10 11.86
N ILE A 76 0.62 3.08 11.68
CA ILE A 76 -0.78 3.03 12.07
C ILE A 76 -1.63 2.97 10.81
N VAL A 77 -2.55 2.02 10.77
CA VAL A 77 -3.45 1.77 9.64
C VAL A 77 -4.89 2.08 10.06
N GLN A 78 -5.60 2.81 9.21
CA GLN A 78 -7.05 2.97 9.26
C GLN A 78 -7.63 2.68 7.88
N LEU A 79 -8.63 1.81 7.83
CA LEU A 79 -9.43 1.56 6.62
C LEU A 79 -10.78 2.23 6.80
N ASP A 80 -11.15 3.12 5.89
CA ASP A 80 -12.37 3.92 5.97
C ASP A 80 -12.52 4.61 7.34
N ASP A 81 -13.60 4.31 8.06
CA ASP A 81 -13.91 4.80 9.41
C ASP A 81 -13.65 3.75 10.52
N GLU A 82 -12.91 2.68 10.20
CA GLU A 82 -12.54 1.66 11.19
C GLU A 82 -11.58 2.20 12.25
N THR A 83 -11.50 1.49 13.38
CA THR A 83 -10.54 1.77 14.44
C THR A 83 -9.10 1.55 13.94
N GLU A 84 -8.22 2.47 14.29
CA GLU A 84 -6.79 2.38 14.00
C GLU A 84 -6.16 1.08 14.54
N SER A 85 -5.31 0.46 13.73
CA SER A 85 -4.51 -0.72 14.08
C SER A 85 -3.03 -0.45 13.90
N GLN A 86 -2.20 -0.93 14.82
CA GLN A 86 -0.75 -0.76 14.77
C GLN A 86 -0.04 -1.96 14.17
N TYR A 87 0.99 -1.69 13.38
CA TYR A 87 1.87 -2.66 12.73
C TYR A 87 3.31 -2.18 12.82
N SER A 88 4.27 -3.05 12.45
CA SER A 88 5.69 -2.71 12.48
C SER A 88 6.36 -3.02 11.15
N GLY A 89 7.08 -2.03 10.62
CA GLY A 89 7.99 -2.18 9.49
C GLY A 89 9.42 -2.54 9.91
N ALA A 90 9.70 -2.69 11.21
CA ALA A 90 11.04 -2.95 11.71
C ALA A 90 11.49 -4.39 11.41
N SER A 91 12.77 -4.55 11.07
CA SER A 91 13.45 -5.84 10.91
C SER A 91 14.91 -5.72 11.38
N THR A 92 15.62 -6.85 11.49
CA THR A 92 17.04 -6.85 11.88
C THR A 92 18.00 -6.65 10.71
N ALA A 93 17.49 -6.69 9.48
CA ALA A 93 18.21 -6.42 8.23
C ALA A 93 17.21 -5.98 7.15
N LEU A 94 17.71 -5.41 6.05
CA LEU A 94 16.86 -5.02 4.92
C LEU A 94 16.15 -6.25 4.32
N GLU A 95 14.82 -6.23 4.37
CA GLU A 95 13.92 -7.19 3.75
C GLU A 95 13.11 -6.43 2.70
N LYS A 96 13.46 -6.60 1.42
CA LYS A 96 12.80 -5.89 0.31
C LYS A 96 11.45 -6.54 -0.01
N GLN A 97 10.51 -5.75 -0.56
CA GLN A 97 9.29 -6.25 -1.20
C GLN A 97 8.45 -7.17 -0.29
N GLN A 98 8.17 -6.72 0.93
CA GLN A 98 7.35 -7.42 1.91
C GLN A 98 5.89 -6.94 1.82
N ILE A 99 4.95 -7.88 1.98
CA ILE A 99 3.54 -7.53 2.24
C ILE A 99 3.43 -7.14 3.72
N LEU A 100 3.23 -5.86 3.99
CA LEU A 100 3.13 -5.33 5.36
C LEU A 100 1.71 -5.34 5.91
N LEU A 101 0.72 -5.31 5.02
CA LEU A 101 -0.70 -5.39 5.34
C LEU A 101 -1.44 -6.08 4.19
N GLU A 102 -2.38 -6.96 4.53
CA GLU A 102 -3.37 -7.49 3.60
C GLU A 102 -4.71 -7.67 4.31
N ARG A 103 -5.81 -7.29 3.65
CA ARG A 103 -7.16 -7.41 4.24
C ARG A 103 -8.23 -7.63 3.17
N THR A 104 -9.19 -8.51 3.50
CA THR A 104 -10.49 -8.55 2.83
C THR A 104 -11.31 -7.35 3.24
N VAL A 105 -11.99 -6.72 2.29
CA VAL A 105 -12.89 -5.58 2.53
C VAL A 105 -14.26 -5.84 1.91
N VAL A 106 -15.29 -5.15 2.40
CA VAL A 106 -16.64 -5.25 1.82
C VAL A 106 -16.58 -4.77 0.37
N PRO A 107 -17.15 -5.47 -0.63
CA PRO A 107 -17.14 -5.00 -2.01
C PRO A 107 -17.62 -3.54 -2.16
N GLY A 108 -16.74 -2.61 -2.52
CA GLY A 108 -17.07 -1.19 -2.58
C GLY A 108 -15.88 -0.28 -2.85
N GLN A 109 -16.09 1.02 -2.66
CA GLN A 109 -15.02 2.02 -2.65
C GLN A 109 -14.48 2.18 -1.23
N HIS A 110 -13.17 2.28 -1.09
CA HIS A 110 -12.46 2.39 0.18
C HIS A 110 -11.32 3.40 0.13
N VAL A 111 -10.97 3.91 1.31
CA VAL A 111 -9.76 4.71 1.54
C VAL A 111 -8.93 4.03 2.63
N LEU A 112 -7.72 3.62 2.27
CA LEU A 112 -6.71 3.12 3.21
C LEU A 112 -5.79 4.26 3.61
N ARG A 113 -5.68 4.54 4.91
CA ARG A 113 -4.77 5.53 5.49
C ARG A 113 -3.67 4.82 6.27
N ILE A 114 -2.42 5.18 6.00
CA ILE A 114 -1.26 4.68 6.73
C ILE A 114 -0.44 5.86 7.23
N LYS A 115 -0.25 5.93 8.54
CA LYS A 115 0.47 7.00 9.22
C LYS A 115 1.76 6.48 9.84
N ASN A 116 2.83 7.25 9.76
CA ASN A 116 4.03 6.99 10.55
C ASN A 116 3.70 7.15 12.04
N GLY A 117 3.76 6.04 12.77
CA GLY A 117 3.42 5.98 14.19
C GLY A 117 4.59 6.33 15.11
N GLU A 118 5.80 6.49 14.59
CA GLU A 118 7.01 6.68 15.40
C GLU A 118 7.95 7.71 14.77
N ASP A 119 8.01 8.90 15.38
CA ASP A 119 8.90 9.97 14.92
C ASP A 119 10.38 9.51 14.92
N LYS A 120 11.11 9.87 13.86
CA LYS A 120 12.50 9.47 13.57
C LYS A 120 12.69 7.99 13.24
N LYS A 121 11.61 7.24 13.07
CA LYS A 121 11.64 5.92 12.42
C LYS A 121 11.00 6.00 11.05
N ALA A 122 11.54 5.19 10.14
CA ALA A 122 11.09 5.14 8.77
C ALA A 122 9.73 4.44 8.62
N LEU A 123 8.91 5.01 7.75
CA LEU A 123 7.82 4.34 7.05
C LEU A 123 8.07 4.46 5.55
N GLY A 124 8.24 3.31 4.89
CA GLY A 124 8.38 3.17 3.46
C GLY A 124 7.08 2.83 2.75
N VAL A 125 6.95 3.25 1.49
CA VAL A 125 5.84 2.91 0.59
C VAL A 125 6.40 2.58 -0.79
N ASP A 126 6.19 1.34 -1.24
CA ASP A 126 6.60 0.84 -2.56
C ASP A 126 5.38 0.71 -3.47
N TYR A 127 4.36 -0.04 -3.03
CA TYR A 127 3.13 -0.19 -3.80
C TYR A 127 1.91 -0.52 -2.94
N PHE A 128 0.75 -0.32 -3.54
CA PHE A 128 -0.51 -0.88 -3.13
C PHE A 128 -1.02 -1.86 -4.18
N ALA A 129 -1.88 -2.77 -3.79
CA ALA A 129 -2.63 -3.58 -4.74
C ALA A 129 -4.03 -3.85 -4.22
N TYR A 130 -4.96 -4.15 -5.12
CA TYR A 130 -6.32 -4.51 -4.75
C TYR A 130 -6.94 -5.50 -5.72
N LEU A 131 -7.91 -6.28 -5.24
CA LEU A 131 -8.79 -7.05 -6.12
C LEU A 131 -9.95 -6.15 -6.56
N PRO A 132 -10.06 -5.80 -7.85
CA PRO A 132 -11.18 -5.02 -8.34
C PRO A 132 -12.48 -5.81 -8.20
N LEU A 133 -13.60 -5.08 -8.11
CA LEU A 133 -14.91 -5.71 -8.21
C LEU A 133 -15.03 -6.41 -9.55
N LYS A 134 -15.44 -7.68 -9.55
CA LYS A 134 -15.79 -8.36 -10.79
C LYS A 134 -16.99 -7.63 -11.38
N CYS A 135 -16.89 -7.18 -12.64
CA CYS A 135 -18.09 -6.88 -13.39
C CYS A 135 -18.87 -8.18 -13.54
N ASP A 136 -20.06 -8.26 -12.95
CA ASP A 136 -20.98 -9.36 -13.27
C ASP A 136 -21.32 -9.27 -14.76
N VAL A 137 -20.75 -10.16 -15.56
CA VAL A 137 -21.18 -10.40 -16.94
C VAL A 137 -22.51 -11.16 -16.87
N ILE A 138 -23.59 -10.48 -16.46
CA ILE A 138 -24.95 -10.99 -16.55
C ILE A 138 -25.75 -10.03 -17.42
N ALA A 139 -25.56 -10.13 -18.75
CA ALA A 139 -26.58 -9.87 -19.77
C ALA A 139 -26.04 -10.13 -21.20
N ARG A 140 -25.75 -11.39 -21.53
CA ARG A 140 -26.03 -11.91 -22.88
C ARG A 140 -26.72 -13.26 -22.75
N ARG A 141 -27.98 -13.22 -22.32
CA ARG A 141 -28.94 -14.23 -22.80
C ARG A 141 -29.27 -13.81 -24.22
N GLU A 142 -28.73 -14.51 -25.20
CA GLU A 142 -29.32 -14.46 -26.54
C GLU A 142 -30.71 -15.13 -26.46
N PRO A 143 -31.77 -14.53 -27.03
CA PRO A 143 -33.03 -15.24 -27.23
C PRO A 143 -32.85 -16.32 -28.30
N LEU A 144 -33.63 -17.39 -28.12
CA LEU A 144 -33.71 -18.66 -28.87
C LEU A 144 -33.46 -18.59 -30.38
#